data_AF-A0A3N7J4D5-F1
#
_entry.id   AF-A0A3N7J4D5-F1
#
_cell.length_a   1.000
_cell.length_b   1.000
_cell.length_c   1.000
_cell.angle_alpha   90.00
_cell.angle_beta   90.00
_cell.angle_gamma   90.00
#
_symmetry.space_group_name_H-M   'P 1'
#
loop_
_entity.id
_entity.type
_entity.pdbx_description
1 polymer ?
#
loop_
_entity_poly.entity_id
_entity_poly.type
_entity_poly.pdbx_seq_one_letter_code
_entity_poly.pdbx_strand_id
1 'polypeptide(L)'
;MVTTANGTMYSPFRHIPRDEWKALNGHPSYVIADADIQKLNALNEPLTMQEIEDVYFPLSHLLQIHINTYRELHRNASAFFNNHTKRLPFIIGIAGSVAAGKSTTARVLQKVLSLSPGNPKVDLVTTDGFLYPNHYLEAKGILNRKGFPESYDTKRLLGFLSDIKS
;
A
#
# COMPACT_ATOMS: atom_id res chain seq x y z
N MET A 1 -17.81 19.18 -3.01
CA MET A 1 -18.99 18.44 -3.52
C MET A 1 -19.73 19.35 -4.47
N VAL A 2 -20.09 18.87 -5.66
CA VAL A 2 -20.82 19.67 -6.64
C VAL A 2 -22.22 19.08 -6.75
N THR A 3 -23.23 19.86 -6.40
CA THR A 3 -24.64 19.46 -6.50
C THR A 3 -25.17 19.94 -7.85
N THR A 4 -25.52 19.01 -8.74
CA THR A 4 -26.27 19.33 -9.97
C THR A 4 -27.78 19.24 -9.72
N ALA A 5 -28.56 19.92 -10.56
CA ALA A 5 -30.01 20.12 -10.45
C ALA A 5 -30.90 18.85 -10.36
N ASN A 6 -30.33 17.65 -10.51
CA ASN A 6 -31.04 16.36 -10.47
C ASN A 6 -30.82 15.53 -9.19
N GLY A 7 -30.30 16.11 -8.10
CA GLY A 7 -30.21 15.44 -6.79
C GLY A 7 -29.26 14.22 -6.72
N THR A 8 -28.59 13.88 -7.81
CA THR A 8 -27.56 12.83 -7.86
C THR A 8 -26.23 13.39 -7.37
N MET A 9 -25.84 13.00 -6.16
CA MET A 9 -24.52 13.33 -5.62
C MET A 9 -23.43 12.54 -6.37
N TYR A 10 -22.62 13.23 -7.17
CA TYR A 10 -21.40 12.65 -7.74
C TYR A 10 -20.26 12.70 -6.71
N SER A 11 -19.80 11.53 -6.30
CA SER A 11 -18.56 11.35 -5.53
C SER A 11 -17.48 10.80 -6.45
N PRO A 12 -16.22 11.28 -6.38
CA PRO A 12 -15.10 10.64 -7.07
C PRO A 12 -14.77 9.27 -6.49
N PHE A 13 -15.36 8.92 -5.35
CA PHE A 13 -15.17 7.66 -4.66
C PHE A 13 -16.38 6.75 -4.81
N ARG A 14 -16.11 5.46 -4.97
CA ARG A 14 -17.13 4.42 -4.89
C ARG A 14 -17.26 3.97 -3.43
N HIS A 15 -18.47 4.09 -2.89
CA HIS A 15 -18.81 3.50 -1.60
C HIS A 15 -19.28 2.06 -1.82
N ILE A 16 -18.70 1.11 -1.08
CA ILE A 16 -19.00 -0.31 -1.22
C ILE A 16 -19.24 -0.86 0.20
N PRO A 17 -20.45 -1.37 0.50
CA PRO A 17 -20.72 -2.07 1.75
C PRO A 17 -19.82 -3.30 1.92
N ARG A 18 -19.52 -3.67 3.17
CA ARG A 18 -18.63 -4.81 3.46
C ARG A 18 -19.10 -6.12 2.82
N ASP A 19 -20.41 -6.38 2.83
CA ASP A 19 -20.97 -7.60 2.24
C ASP A 19 -20.83 -7.66 0.72
N GLU A 20 -20.87 -6.50 0.05
CA GLU A 20 -20.58 -6.41 -1.38
C GLU A 20 -19.08 -6.53 -1.63
N TRP A 21 -18.24 -5.89 -0.81
CA TRP A 21 -16.78 -5.90 -0.95
C TRP A 21 -16.20 -7.31 -0.85
N LYS A 22 -16.60 -8.09 0.16
CA LYS A 22 -16.13 -9.48 0.33
C LYS A 22 -16.58 -10.38 -0.84
N ALA A 23 -17.72 -10.08 -1.46
CA ALA A 23 -18.21 -10.80 -2.63
C ALA A 23 -17.43 -10.46 -3.93
N LEU A 24 -16.69 -9.34 -3.97
CA LEU A 24 -15.80 -8.99 -5.09
C LEU A 24 -14.58 -9.90 -5.19
N ASN A 25 -14.37 -10.76 -4.19
CA ASN A 25 -13.36 -11.81 -4.22
C ASN A 25 -13.64 -12.91 -5.26
N GLY A 26 -14.53 -12.67 -6.24
CA GLY A 26 -15.03 -13.61 -7.25
C GLY A 26 -13.92 -14.46 -7.85
N HIS A 27 -13.69 -15.60 -7.20
CA HIS A 27 -12.54 -16.49 -7.32
C HIS A 27 -11.18 -15.77 -7.38
N PRO A 28 -10.39 -15.71 -6.30
CA PRO A 28 -8.96 -15.64 -6.53
C PRO A 28 -8.63 -16.89 -7.37
N SER A 29 -7.97 -16.71 -8.51
CA SER A 29 -7.41 -17.82 -9.28
C SER A 29 -6.31 -18.57 -8.51
N TYR A 30 -6.12 -18.24 -7.23
CA TYR A 30 -5.20 -18.83 -6.29
C TYR A 30 -5.89 -18.97 -4.93
N VAL A 31 -6.18 -20.21 -4.54
CA VAL A 31 -6.47 -20.54 -3.14
C VAL A 31 -5.17 -20.31 -2.38
N ILE A 32 -5.14 -19.42 -1.39
CA ILE A 32 -4.01 -19.35 -0.47
C ILE A 32 -3.97 -20.70 0.25
N ALA A 33 -2.92 -21.49 0.01
CA ALA A 33 -2.80 -22.81 0.59
C ALA A 33 -2.82 -22.71 2.13
N ASP A 34 -3.33 -23.73 2.83
CA ASP A 34 -3.38 -23.76 4.29
C ASP A 34 -2.00 -23.50 4.93
N ALA A 35 -0.92 -23.92 4.26
CA ALA A 35 0.45 -23.65 4.68
C ALA A 35 0.83 -22.15 4.64
N ASP A 36 0.24 -21.37 3.73
CA ASP A 36 0.42 -19.92 3.64
C ASP A 36 -0.50 -19.18 4.62
N ILE A 37 -1.66 -19.76 4.95
CA ILE A 37 -2.54 -19.30 6.05
C ILE A 37 -1.82 -19.45 7.40
N GLN A 38 -1.09 -20.54 7.64
CA GLN A 38 -0.25 -20.68 8.84
C GLN A 38 0.83 -19.59 8.93
N LYS A 39 1.41 -19.17 7.81
CA LYS A 39 2.37 -18.03 7.76
C LYS A 39 1.70 -16.69 8.02
N LEU A 40 0.38 -16.56 7.79
CA LEU A 40 -0.41 -15.39 8.18
C LEU A 40 -0.72 -15.41 9.68
N ASN A 41 -1.07 -16.57 10.25
CA ASN A 41 -1.31 -16.74 11.69
C ASN A 41 -0.07 -16.52 12.57
N ALA A 42 1.14 -16.68 12.00
CA ALA A 42 2.40 -16.37 12.69
C ALA A 42 2.64 -14.85 12.87
N LEU A 43 1.85 -14.00 12.20
CA LEU A 43 1.81 -12.59 12.54
C LEU A 43 1.11 -12.48 13.89
N ASN A 44 1.82 -12.05 14.94
CA ASN A 44 1.23 -11.59 16.21
C ASN A 44 0.47 -10.26 15.99
N GLU A 45 -0.40 -10.23 14.99
CA GLU A 45 -1.28 -9.13 14.64
C GLU A 45 -2.68 -9.45 15.15
N PRO A 46 -3.45 -8.46 15.60
CA PRO A 46 -4.78 -8.66 16.17
C PRO A 46 -5.85 -9.03 15.13
N LEU A 47 -5.48 -9.34 13.89
CA LEU A 47 -6.43 -9.55 12.79
C LEU A 47 -6.84 -11.01 12.69
N THR A 48 -8.15 -11.25 12.62
CA THR A 48 -8.71 -12.57 12.40
C THR A 48 -8.55 -13.00 10.94
N MET A 49 -8.51 -14.30 10.68
CA MET A 49 -8.47 -14.82 9.32
C MET A 49 -9.67 -14.35 8.48
N GLN A 50 -10.85 -14.25 9.11
CA GLN A 50 -12.05 -13.73 8.47
C GLN A 50 -11.88 -12.28 7.99
N GLU A 51 -11.19 -11.42 8.75
CA GLU A 51 -10.91 -10.04 8.32
C GLU A 51 -9.97 -10.01 7.12
N ILE A 52 -8.98 -10.91 7.10
CA ILE A 52 -8.05 -11.06 5.96
C ILE A 52 -8.82 -11.46 4.70
N GLU A 53 -9.69 -12.45 4.79
CA GLU A 53 -10.51 -12.94 3.67
C GLU A 53 -11.52 -11.90 3.19
N ASP A 54 -12.27 -11.29 4.11
CA ASP A 54 -13.35 -10.36 3.78
C ASP A 54 -12.83 -9.05 3.19
N VAL A 55 -11.67 -8.56 3.67
CA VAL A 55 -11.19 -7.20 3.37
C VAL A 55 -9.92 -7.21 2.55
N TYR A 56 -8.90 -7.96 2.95
CA TYR A 56 -7.56 -7.86 2.37
C TYR A 56 -7.39 -8.66 1.09
N PHE A 57 -8.10 -9.77 0.90
CA PHE A 57 -8.07 -10.53 -0.36
C PHE A 57 -8.66 -9.73 -1.53
N PRO A 58 -9.89 -9.17 -1.44
CA PRO A 58 -10.41 -8.31 -2.50
C PRO A 58 -9.50 -7.09 -2.76
N LEU A 59 -8.93 -6.50 -1.70
CA LEU A 59 -7.99 -5.38 -1.84
C LEU A 59 -6.72 -5.78 -2.60
N SER A 60 -6.14 -6.94 -2.25
CA SER A 60 -4.98 -7.49 -2.94
C SER A 60 -5.27 -7.76 -4.41
N HIS A 61 -6.46 -8.29 -4.72
CA HIS A 61 -6.89 -8.51 -6.10
C HIS A 61 -6.96 -7.20 -6.89
N LEU A 62 -7.60 -6.17 -6.32
CA LEU A 62 -7.66 -4.83 -6.93
C LEU A 62 -6.26 -4.26 -7.16
N LEU A 63 -5.38 -4.35 -6.17
CA LEU A 63 -3.99 -3.89 -6.30
C LEU A 63 -3.24 -4.68 -7.37
N GLN A 64 -3.49 -5.98 -7.51
CA GLN A 64 -2.85 -6.80 -8.53
C GLN A 64 -3.25 -6.35 -9.95
N ILE A 65 -4.51 -5.94 -10.16
CA ILE A 65 -4.96 -5.32 -11.41
C ILE A 65 -4.13 -4.05 -11.68
N HIS A 66 -4.05 -3.13 -10.70
CA HIS A 66 -3.28 -1.90 -10.85
C HIS A 66 -1.79 -2.15 -11.13
N ILE A 67 -1.17 -3.10 -10.42
CA ILE A 67 0.23 -3.48 -10.59
C ILE A 67 0.48 -4.02 -11.99
N ASN A 68 -0.40 -4.89 -12.50
CA ASN A 68 -0.25 -5.50 -13.82
C ASN A 68 -0.41 -4.45 -14.93
N THR A 69 -1.46 -3.62 -14.85
CA THR A 69 -1.69 -2.54 -15.81
C THR A 69 -0.54 -1.54 -15.82
N TYR A 70 0.01 -1.17 -14.66
CA TYR A 70 1.17 -0.29 -14.57
C TYR A 70 2.41 -0.88 -15.25
N ARG A 71 2.67 -2.17 -15.01
CA ARG A 71 3.82 -2.88 -15.62
C ARG A 71 3.69 -2.98 -17.13
N GLU A 72 2.49 -3.26 -17.63
CA GLU A 72 2.21 -3.33 -19.06
C GLU A 72 2.38 -1.96 -19.73
N LEU A 73 1.77 -0.92 -19.16
CA LEU A 73 1.93 0.44 -19.65
C LEU A 73 3.41 0.86 -19.70
N HIS A 74 4.17 0.57 -18.63
CA HIS A 74 5.59 0.88 -18.58
C HIS A 74 6.38 0.12 -19.65
N ARG A 75 6.08 -1.17 -19.86
CA ARG A 75 6.73 -1.99 -20.91
C ARG A 75 6.46 -1.40 -22.31
N ASN A 76 5.22 -1.04 -22.60
CA ASN A 76 4.81 -0.49 -23.89
C ASN A 76 5.46 0.88 -24.15
N ALA A 77 5.48 1.76 -23.14
CA ALA A 77 6.14 3.06 -23.24
C ALA A 77 7.66 2.92 -23.44
N SER A 78 8.30 1.99 -22.72
CA SER A 78 9.75 1.76 -22.84
C SER A 78 10.13 1.21 -24.22
N ALA A 79 9.31 0.31 -24.76
CA ALA A 79 9.46 -0.21 -26.12
C ALA A 79 9.35 0.90 -27.18
N PHE A 80 8.41 1.85 -27.01
CA PHE A 80 8.27 2.99 -27.93
C PHE A 80 9.54 3.85 -27.99
N PHE A 81 10.22 4.07 -26.87
CA PHE A 81 11.47 4.83 -26.80
C PHE A 81 12.73 3.99 -27.09
N ASN A 82 12.58 2.72 -27.49
CA ASN A 82 13.67 1.75 -27.64
C ASN A 82 14.60 1.68 -26.41
N ASN A 83 14.03 1.94 -25.23
CA ASN A 83 14.74 1.89 -23.96
C ASN A 83 14.44 0.54 -23.29
N HIS A 84 15.48 -0.22 -23.00
CA HIS A 84 15.38 -1.42 -22.17
C HIS A 84 15.55 -1.05 -20.69
N THR A 85 14.58 -0.33 -20.14
CA THR A 85 14.61 0.03 -18.70
C THR A 85 14.41 -1.20 -17.82
N LYS A 86 15.03 -1.18 -16.64
CA LYS A 86 14.80 -2.19 -15.61
C LYS A 86 13.34 -2.16 -15.15
N ARG A 87 12.86 -3.30 -14.64
CA ARG A 87 11.51 -3.43 -14.07
C ARG A 87 11.34 -2.42 -12.93
N LEU A 88 10.52 -1.39 -13.15
CA LEU A 88 10.21 -0.41 -12.11
C LEU A 88 9.35 -1.01 -10.99
N PRO A 89 9.72 -0.80 -9.72
CA PRO A 89 8.90 -1.18 -8.58
C PRO A 89 7.55 -0.45 -8.59
N PHE A 90 6.49 -1.10 -8.09
CA PHE A 90 5.20 -0.45 -7.83
C PHE A 90 5.19 -0.02 -6.36
N ILE A 91 4.88 1.26 -6.09
CA ILE A 91 4.94 1.83 -4.74
C ILE A 91 3.52 2.07 -4.25
N ILE A 92 3.21 1.58 -3.04
CA ILE A 92 1.93 1.76 -2.36
C ILE A 92 2.17 2.60 -1.12
N GLY A 93 1.54 3.79 -1.05
CA GLY A 93 1.58 4.64 0.14
C GLY A 93 0.40 4.34 1.06
N ILE A 94 0.67 4.10 2.36
CA ILE A 94 -0.37 3.89 3.38
C ILE A 94 -0.29 5.05 4.39
N ALA A 95 -1.32 5.89 4.39
CA ALA A 95 -1.42 7.07 5.23
C ALA A 95 -2.59 6.97 6.22
N GLY A 96 -2.64 7.87 7.21
CA GLY A 96 -3.65 7.87 8.27
C GLY A 96 -3.12 8.36 9.61
N SER A 97 -4.03 8.57 10.57
CA SER A 97 -3.70 9.10 11.90
C SER A 97 -2.79 8.17 12.73
N VAL A 98 -2.17 8.71 13.77
CA VAL A 98 -1.46 7.92 14.79
C VAL A 98 -2.44 6.92 15.40
N ALA A 99 -1.97 5.68 15.63
CA ALA A 99 -2.77 4.56 16.13
C ALA A 99 -3.94 4.09 15.22
N ALA A 100 -4.09 4.61 14.00
CA ALA A 100 -5.13 4.17 13.06
C ALA A 100 -4.90 2.78 12.42
N GLY A 101 -3.91 2.01 12.89
CA GLY A 101 -3.64 0.66 12.38
C GLY A 101 -2.79 0.56 11.11
N LYS A 102 -2.18 1.66 10.63
CA LYS A 102 -1.36 1.68 9.40
C LYS A 102 -0.31 0.56 9.32
N SER A 103 0.48 0.38 10.37
CA SER A 103 1.54 -0.63 10.40
C SER A 103 0.99 -2.05 10.34
N THR A 104 -0.18 -2.27 10.94
CA THR A 104 -0.89 -3.55 10.87
C THR A 104 -1.41 -3.83 9.46
N THR A 105 -2.12 -2.86 8.87
CA THR A 105 -2.58 -2.95 7.47
C THR A 105 -1.42 -3.19 6.50
N ALA A 106 -0.29 -2.48 6.68
CA ALA A 106 0.87 -2.59 5.80
C ALA A 106 1.55 -3.97 5.87
N ARG A 107 1.71 -4.54 7.07
CA ARG A 107 2.31 -5.87 7.27
C ARG A 107 1.43 -6.98 6.69
N VAL A 108 0.12 -6.90 6.89
CA VAL A 108 -0.83 -7.85 6.31
C VAL A 108 -0.82 -7.77 4.80
N LEU A 109 -0.90 -6.56 4.24
CA LEU A 109 -0.91 -6.36 2.81
C LEU A 109 0.39 -6.82 2.14
N GLN A 110 1.55 -6.55 2.77
CA GLN A 110 2.84 -7.07 2.32
C GLN A 110 2.80 -8.60 2.19
N LYS A 111 2.26 -9.28 3.21
CA LYS A 111 2.22 -10.74 3.22
C LYS A 111 1.25 -11.30 2.19
N VAL A 112 0.02 -10.78 2.12
CA VAL A 112 -1.00 -11.21 1.15
C VAL A 112 -0.50 -11.03 -0.29
N LEU A 113 0.10 -9.87 -0.60
CA LEU A 113 0.68 -9.62 -1.92
C LEU A 113 1.87 -10.54 -2.22
N SER A 114 2.73 -10.84 -1.23
CA SER A 114 3.87 -11.74 -1.42
C SER A 114 3.47 -13.19 -1.72
N LEU A 115 2.28 -13.59 -1.28
CA LEU A 115 1.70 -14.92 -1.52
C LEU A 115 0.96 -15.03 -2.86
N SER A 116 0.84 -13.92 -3.61
CA SER A 116 0.18 -13.92 -4.90
C SER A 116 1.01 -14.69 -5.96
N PRO A 117 0.38 -15.20 -7.05
CA PRO A 117 1.07 -15.96 -8.08
C PRO A 117 2.32 -15.27 -8.62
N GLY A 118 3.41 -16.04 -8.75
CA GLY A 118 4.72 -15.51 -9.12
C GLY A 118 5.54 -14.99 -7.95
N ASN A 119 5.05 -15.11 -6.70
CA ASN A 119 5.74 -14.80 -5.45
C ASN A 119 6.52 -13.48 -5.54
N PRO A 120 5.84 -12.35 -5.79
CA PRO A 120 6.52 -11.09 -5.98
C PRO A 120 7.27 -10.70 -4.70
N LYS A 121 8.48 -10.13 -4.87
CA LYS A 121 9.17 -9.50 -3.75
C LYS A 121 8.40 -8.25 -3.33
N VAL A 122 7.96 -8.20 -2.07
CA VAL A 122 7.28 -7.05 -1.49
C VAL A 122 8.03 -6.58 -0.25
N ASP A 123 8.63 -5.40 -0.34
CA ASP A 123 9.37 -4.76 0.75
C ASP A 123 8.49 -3.71 1.46
N LEU A 124 8.64 -3.58 2.78
CA LEU A 124 7.92 -2.60 3.61
C LEU A 124 8.92 -1.60 4.20
N VAL A 125 8.64 -0.31 4.02
CA VAL A 125 9.45 0.80 4.54
C VAL A 125 8.55 1.75 5.31
N THR A 126 8.94 2.11 6.52
CA THR A 126 8.23 3.09 7.35
C THR A 126 8.83 4.48 7.16
N THR A 127 7.98 5.52 7.17
CA THR A 127 8.44 6.91 7.07
C THR A 127 9.17 7.38 8.32
N ASP A 128 9.01 6.69 9.45
CA ASP A 128 9.66 7.01 10.72
C ASP A 128 11.19 6.95 10.61
N GLY A 129 11.73 6.13 9.69
CA GLY A 129 13.17 6.09 9.37
C GLY A 129 13.72 7.37 8.74
N PHE A 130 12.83 8.28 8.32
CA PHE A 130 13.17 9.59 7.76
C PHE A 130 12.92 10.73 8.77
N LEU A 131 12.58 10.44 10.01
CA LEU A 131 12.57 11.46 11.07
C LEU A 131 13.99 11.96 11.33
N TYR A 132 14.11 13.25 11.61
CA TYR A 132 15.38 13.76 12.14
C TYR A 132 15.68 13.13 13.51
N PRO A 133 16.97 12.90 13.83
CA PRO A 133 17.36 12.43 15.16
C PRO A 133 16.85 13.33 16.29
N ASN A 134 16.60 12.78 17.47
CA ASN A 134 16.06 13.54 18.62
C ASN A 134 16.91 14.79 18.95
N HIS A 135 18.25 14.69 18.90
CA HIS A 135 19.13 15.85 19.17
C HIS A 135 18.91 17.02 18.20
N TYR A 136 18.59 16.74 16.94
CA TYR A 136 18.26 17.77 15.95
C TYR A 136 16.91 18.41 16.27
N LEU A 137 15.91 17.60 16.62
CA LEU A 137 14.57 18.08 16.99
C LEU A 137 14.61 18.94 18.26
N GLU A 138 15.42 18.56 19.25
CA GLU A 138 15.65 19.31 20.50
C GLU A 138 16.34 20.65 20.21
N ALA A 139 17.43 20.66 19.44
CA ALA A 139 18.14 21.88 19.07
C ALA A 139 17.26 22.86 18.26
N LYS A 140 16.24 22.34 17.55
CA LYS A 140 15.27 23.13 16.79
C LYS A 140 13.99 23.46 17.59
N GLY A 141 13.85 22.99 18.82
CA GLY A 141 12.66 23.23 19.65
C GLY A 141 11.37 22.61 19.12
N ILE A 142 11.46 21.56 18.28
CA ILE A 142 10.33 20.90 17.61
C ILE A 142 10.12 19.46 18.07
N LEU A 143 10.71 19.05 19.20
CA LEU A 143 10.56 17.69 19.73
C LEU A 143 9.09 17.33 20.00
N ASN A 144 8.29 18.27 20.50
CA ASN A 144 6.84 18.14 20.70
C ASN A 144 6.04 18.05 19.38
N ARG A 145 6.66 18.38 18.25
CA ARG A 145 6.08 18.28 16.90
C ARG A 145 6.63 17.05 16.15
N LYS A 146 7.24 16.10 16.85
CA LYS A 146 7.64 14.81 16.27
C LYS A 146 6.43 14.11 15.65
N GLY A 147 6.52 13.79 14.36
CA GLY A 147 5.44 13.24 13.56
C GLY A 147 4.73 14.27 12.66
N PHE A 148 4.99 15.57 12.81
CA PHE A 148 4.56 16.61 11.86
C PHE A 148 5.57 16.76 10.70
N PRO A 149 5.16 17.31 9.53
CA PRO A 149 6.00 17.37 8.33
C PRO A 149 7.42 17.92 8.55
N GLU A 150 7.57 18.94 9.37
CA GLU A 150 8.86 19.59 9.70
C GLU A 150 9.81 18.71 10.53
N SER A 151 9.33 17.64 11.15
CA SER A 151 10.16 16.69 11.89
C SER A 151 10.79 15.61 10.99
N TYR A 152 10.45 15.58 9.69
CA TYR A 152 10.98 14.64 8.72
C TYR A 152 12.00 15.28 7.77
N ASP A 153 13.00 14.50 7.40
CA ASP A 153 13.88 14.77 6.27
C ASP A 153 13.19 14.38 4.96
N THR A 154 12.35 15.30 4.46
CA THR A 154 11.58 15.11 3.22
C THR A 154 12.48 15.00 1.99
N LYS A 155 13.66 15.64 2.00
CA LYS A 155 14.62 15.55 0.89
C LYS A 155 15.19 14.14 0.80
N ARG A 156 15.57 13.55 1.94
CA ARG A 156 16.05 12.16 1.99
C ARG A 156 14.96 11.17 1.59
N LEU A 157 13.71 11.40 1.99
CA LEU A 157 12.58 10.57 1.57
C LEU A 157 12.36 10.63 0.04
N LEU A 158 12.36 11.83 -0.55
CA LEU A 158 12.20 11.99 -2.00
C LEU A 158 13.38 11.38 -2.77
N GLY A 159 14.61 11.56 -2.27
CA GLY A 159 15.80 10.92 -2.85
C GLY A 159 15.68 9.40 -2.85
N PHE A 160 15.30 8.81 -1.70
CA PHE A 160 15.06 7.37 -1.60
C PHE A 160 14.02 6.84 -2.61
N LEU A 161 12.90 7.56 -2.76
CA LEU A 161 11.86 7.17 -3.74
C LEU A 161 12.36 7.30 -5.19
N SER A 162 13.18 8.32 -5.47
CA SER A 162 13.81 8.51 -6.78
C SER A 162 14.79 7.37 -7.10
N ASP A 163 15.62 6.98 -6.12
CA ASP A 163 16.59 5.90 -6.27
C ASP A 163 15.91 4.54 -6.53
N ILE A 164 14.75 4.30 -5.92
CA ILE A 164 13.92 3.11 -6.20
C ILE A 164 13.37 3.10 -7.63
N LYS A 165 13.15 4.28 -8.22
CA LYS A 165 12.51 4.45 -9.53
C LYS A 165 13.50 4.66 -10.67
N SER A 166 14.81 4.65 -10.40
CA SER A 166 15.88 4.84 -11.38
C SER A 166 16.49 3.49 -11.79
#